data_AF-A0A4Q7DHC0-F1
#
_entry.id   AF-A0A4Q7DHC0-F1
#
_cell.length_a   1.000
_cell.length_b   1.000
_cell.length_c   1.000
_cell.angle_alpha   90.00
_cell.angle_beta   90.00
_cell.angle_gamma   90.00
#
_symmetry.space_group_name_H-M   'P 1'
#
loop_
_entity.id
_entity.type
_entity.pdbx_description
1 polymer ?
#
loop_
_entity_poly.entity_id
_entity_poly.type
_entity_poly.pdbx_seq_one_letter_code
_entity_poly.pdbx_strand_id
1 'polypeptide(L)'
;MILSKTSMTLALLLVSTSISFASVEHETAASHKTSIHGHKYNLVRDKDRPHILAALSNHPAAEKGKTVMAAFKSAPATLPTSWDIRTAIPNAATCFTPYDQGQLGSCTANAAAGALHYKNLLAQAQASIKGTTTPSYPTPSRMFIYYNERSADGGGVTQDVGASIADSILAISNYGAPSESGKTPPFGSAWPYSDITSGKNPPFTVKPSDLCYSAALADMDLDTGVASIAQDDNVVTNFKKALIANNPVLIGIDVYDSFESDAVAATGIVPMPDTSIEDILGGHGLMVVGYNTNPKAPNTFTVRNSWGTGWGDKGYCYIPYDYFTLENGLASDFWSVGKVGAKKATPVKFSVKTTTSYGQNVYVSGNTPELGCWDTAQAMLLSSQNYPTWTGSVTVPSGQTIQYKYIKKNGNKVQWLGGENLSHNHSATNENLASFTWM
;
A
#
# COMPACT_ATOMS: atom_id res chain seq x y z
N MET A 1 -65.98 -26.73 -33.19
CA MET A 1 -66.13 -26.85 -34.65
C MET A 1 -64.73 -26.89 -35.25
N ILE A 2 -64.36 -27.98 -35.94
CA ILE A 2 -63.13 -28.20 -36.74
C ILE A 2 -61.76 -27.94 -36.07
N LEU A 3 -60.93 -28.99 -36.03
CA LEU A 3 -59.47 -28.94 -35.76
C LEU A 3 -58.69 -28.84 -37.08
N SER A 4 -57.71 -27.93 -37.16
CA SER A 4 -56.59 -27.99 -38.14
C SER A 4 -55.50 -26.98 -37.73
N LYS A 5 -54.20 -27.18 -37.97
CA LYS A 5 -53.48 -28.37 -38.46
C LYS A 5 -52.00 -28.31 -38.03
N THR A 6 -51.29 -29.43 -38.12
CA THR A 6 -49.86 -29.60 -37.85
C THR A 6 -48.95 -28.74 -38.74
N SER A 7 -47.78 -28.35 -38.20
CA SER A 7 -46.50 -28.93 -38.64
C SER A 7 -45.32 -28.58 -37.72
N MET A 8 -44.30 -29.43 -37.75
CA MET A 8 -43.06 -29.36 -36.95
C MET A 8 -41.88 -29.49 -37.92
N THR A 9 -40.91 -28.57 -37.85
CA THR A 9 -39.68 -28.63 -38.66
C THR A 9 -38.46 -28.28 -37.82
N LEU A 10 -37.43 -29.11 -37.92
CA LEU A 10 -36.16 -28.98 -37.19
C LEU A 10 -35.11 -28.30 -38.09
N ALA A 11 -34.40 -27.30 -37.57
CA ALA A 11 -33.18 -26.77 -38.19
C ALA A 11 -32.19 -26.33 -37.10
N LEU A 12 -30.91 -26.68 -37.29
CA LEU A 12 -29.79 -26.40 -36.39
C LEU A 12 -28.89 -25.33 -37.02
N LEU A 13 -28.45 -24.33 -36.26
CA LEU A 13 -27.32 -23.48 -36.66
C LEU A 13 -26.54 -22.95 -35.44
N LEU A 14 -25.32 -22.45 -35.67
CA LEU A 14 -24.29 -22.26 -34.65
C LEU A 14 -24.02 -20.78 -34.29
N VAL A 15 -23.62 -20.57 -33.03
CA VAL A 15 -22.54 -19.67 -32.54
C VAL A 15 -22.33 -18.31 -33.23
N SER A 16 -22.54 -17.21 -32.48
CA SER A 16 -21.43 -16.27 -32.17
C SER A 16 -21.78 -15.14 -31.16
N THR A 17 -20.82 -14.89 -30.26
CA THR A 17 -20.36 -13.62 -29.64
C THR A 17 -21.32 -12.50 -29.15
N SER A 18 -21.02 -12.07 -27.91
CA SER A 18 -21.01 -10.68 -27.39
C SER A 18 -22.29 -9.83 -27.45
N ILE A 19 -22.96 -9.72 -26.31
CA ILE A 19 -23.70 -8.51 -25.92
C ILE A 19 -22.76 -7.65 -25.06
N SER A 20 -22.49 -6.42 -25.50
CA SER A 20 -21.77 -5.44 -24.69
C SER A 20 -22.73 -4.80 -23.69
N PHE A 21 -22.39 -4.83 -22.41
CA PHE A 21 -23.00 -3.97 -21.40
C PHE A 21 -22.10 -2.77 -21.17
N ALA A 22 -22.34 -1.69 -21.91
CA ALA A 22 -21.81 -0.39 -21.57
C ALA A 22 -22.51 0.10 -20.29
N SER A 23 -21.81 0.03 -19.15
CA SER A 23 -22.23 0.70 -17.93
C SER A 23 -22.11 2.21 -18.15
N VAL A 24 -23.22 2.93 -18.00
CA VAL A 24 -23.26 4.39 -18.17
C VAL A 24 -22.32 5.05 -17.18
N GLU A 25 -21.36 5.81 -17.69
CA GLU A 25 -20.49 6.68 -16.90
C GLU A 25 -21.35 7.74 -16.20
N HIS A 26 -21.19 7.86 -14.89
CA HIS A 26 -21.72 8.98 -14.13
C HIS A 26 -20.58 9.79 -13.51
N GLU A 27 -19.55 10.08 -14.33
CA GLU A 27 -18.51 11.03 -13.98
C GLU A 27 -19.14 12.41 -13.73
N THR A 28 -18.93 12.96 -12.53
CA THR A 28 -19.08 14.39 -12.28
C THR A 28 -17.86 15.09 -12.87
N ALA A 29 -17.92 15.39 -14.17
CA ALA A 29 -16.78 15.89 -14.95
C ALA A 29 -16.31 17.29 -14.49
N ALA A 30 -15.39 17.32 -13.54
CA ALA A 30 -14.39 18.39 -13.44
C ALA A 30 -13.29 18.07 -14.46
N SER A 31 -13.09 18.95 -15.45
CA SER A 31 -12.12 18.74 -16.53
C SER A 31 -10.68 18.89 -16.04
N HIS A 32 -10.11 17.81 -15.51
CA HIS A 32 -8.71 17.76 -15.06
C HIS A 32 -7.80 18.04 -16.26
N LYS A 33 -7.09 19.18 -16.22
CA LYS A 33 -6.01 19.46 -17.18
C LYS A 33 -4.88 18.46 -17.01
N THR A 34 -4.19 18.12 -18.08
CA THR A 34 -2.95 17.35 -18.03
C THR A 34 -1.83 18.17 -17.38
N SER A 35 -1.10 17.54 -16.45
CA SER A 35 0.17 18.04 -15.88
C SER A 35 1.06 18.73 -16.92
N ILE A 36 1.61 19.89 -16.55
CA ILE A 36 2.46 20.75 -17.38
C ILE A 36 3.80 20.06 -17.66
N HIS A 37 4.35 19.36 -16.68
CA HIS A 37 5.61 18.60 -16.80
C HIS A 37 5.42 17.10 -17.10
N GLY A 38 4.17 16.64 -17.28
CA GLY A 38 3.86 15.22 -17.56
C GLY A 38 4.03 14.29 -16.35
N HIS A 39 3.93 14.83 -15.14
CA HIS A 39 3.91 14.05 -13.90
C HIS A 39 2.60 13.28 -13.76
N LYS A 40 2.68 12.02 -13.31
CA LYS A 40 1.51 11.21 -12.97
C LYS A 40 1.36 11.12 -11.45
N TYR A 41 0.15 11.41 -10.99
CA TYR A 41 -0.31 11.20 -9.62
C TYR A 41 -1.80 10.83 -9.66
N ASN A 42 -2.28 10.12 -8.63
CA ASN A 42 -3.67 9.69 -8.55
C ASN A 42 -4.04 9.38 -7.08
N LEU A 43 -4.44 10.40 -6.32
CA LEU A 43 -4.92 10.24 -4.95
C LEU A 43 -6.45 10.05 -4.93
N VAL A 44 -6.90 8.91 -4.43
CA VAL A 44 -8.28 8.73 -3.93
C VAL A 44 -8.33 9.32 -2.52
N ARG A 45 -9.42 9.98 -2.12
CA ARG A 45 -9.52 10.56 -0.76
C ARG A 45 -9.97 9.53 0.27
N ASP A 46 -9.44 9.58 1.48
CA ASP A 46 -9.75 8.64 2.57
C ASP A 46 -11.25 8.59 2.92
N LYS A 47 -11.96 9.72 2.79
CA LYS A 47 -13.42 9.81 2.97
C LYS A 47 -14.19 8.86 2.04
N ASP A 48 -13.64 8.57 0.86
CA ASP A 48 -14.23 7.70 -0.16
C ASP A 48 -13.80 6.23 0.04
N ARG A 49 -12.98 5.96 1.09
CA ARG A 49 -12.53 4.63 1.54
C ARG A 49 -13.09 4.25 2.94
N PRO A 50 -14.40 4.37 3.22
CA PRO A 50 -14.93 4.16 4.58
C PRO A 50 -14.73 2.73 5.10
N HIS A 51 -14.66 1.72 4.22
CA HIS A 51 -14.40 0.33 4.61
C HIS A 51 -12.94 0.10 5.03
N ILE A 52 -11.99 0.85 4.45
CA ILE A 52 -10.56 0.84 4.81
C ILE A 52 -10.35 1.55 6.14
N LEU A 53 -11.01 2.69 6.36
CA LEU A 53 -11.05 3.37 7.65
C LEU A 53 -11.66 2.49 8.76
N ALA A 54 -12.70 1.71 8.43
CA ALA A 54 -13.28 0.71 9.34
C ALA A 54 -12.32 -0.46 9.61
N ALA A 55 -11.57 -0.94 8.61
CA ALA A 55 -10.53 -1.94 8.81
C ALA A 55 -9.39 -1.41 9.71
N LEU A 56 -8.89 -0.20 9.43
CA LEU A 56 -7.82 0.44 10.20
C LEU A 56 -8.21 0.74 11.65
N SER A 57 -9.42 1.24 11.90
CA SER A 57 -9.88 1.51 13.28
C SER A 57 -9.99 0.26 14.15
N ASN A 58 -10.13 -0.93 13.55
CA ASN A 58 -10.09 -2.23 14.23
C ASN A 58 -8.69 -2.89 14.16
N HIS A 59 -7.72 -2.30 13.45
CA HIS A 59 -6.40 -2.91 13.26
C HIS A 59 -5.48 -2.65 14.48
N PRO A 60 -4.71 -3.65 14.96
CA PRO A 60 -3.82 -3.49 16.13
C PRO A 60 -2.79 -2.35 16.02
N ALA A 61 -2.45 -1.90 14.81
CA ALA A 61 -1.57 -0.75 14.61
C ALA A 61 -2.24 0.60 14.95
N ALA A 62 -3.57 0.73 14.85
CA ALA A 62 -4.28 1.95 15.24
C ALA A 62 -4.38 2.07 16.78
N GLU A 63 -4.55 0.97 17.50
CA GLU A 63 -4.50 0.94 18.97
C GLU A 63 -3.13 1.41 19.49
N LYS A 64 -2.04 0.89 18.93
CA LYS A 64 -0.68 1.39 19.20
C LYS A 64 -0.49 2.84 18.74
N GLY A 65 -1.21 3.27 17.71
CA GLY A 65 -1.28 4.67 17.25
C GLY A 65 -1.82 5.64 18.30
N LYS A 66 -2.71 5.20 19.20
CA LYS A 66 -3.18 6.01 20.33
C LYS A 66 -2.03 6.41 21.27
N THR A 67 -1.05 5.54 21.47
CA THR A 67 0.18 5.84 22.24
C THR A 67 1.05 6.87 21.52
N VAL A 68 1.14 6.80 20.19
CA VAL A 68 1.85 7.80 19.37
C VAL A 68 1.18 9.19 19.50
N MET A 69 -0.16 9.25 19.41
CA MET A 69 -0.91 10.49 19.62
C MET A 69 -0.85 11.00 21.06
N ALA A 70 -0.77 10.12 22.06
CA ALA A 70 -0.54 10.50 23.45
C ALA A 70 0.86 11.12 23.63
N ALA A 71 1.90 10.57 22.99
CA ALA A 71 3.24 11.14 22.98
C ALA A 71 3.26 12.56 22.39
N PHE A 72 2.52 12.81 21.29
CA PHE A 72 2.37 14.17 20.72
C PHE A 72 1.71 15.14 21.71
N LYS A 73 0.72 14.69 22.49
CA LYS A 73 0.09 15.51 23.52
C LYS A 73 1.07 15.87 24.65
N SER A 74 2.01 14.99 24.99
CA SER A 74 3.09 15.24 25.97
C SER A 74 4.33 15.98 25.44
N ALA A 75 4.37 16.38 24.16
CA ALA A 75 5.51 17.09 23.59
C ALA A 75 5.77 18.46 24.29
N PRO A 76 7.01 18.98 24.29
CA PRO A 76 7.37 20.20 25.02
C PRO A 76 6.47 21.40 24.71
N ALA A 77 6.20 22.22 25.73
CA ALA A 77 5.37 23.43 25.60
C ALA A 77 5.97 24.47 24.63
N THR A 78 7.29 24.49 24.49
CA THR A 78 8.01 25.28 23.48
C THR A 78 8.59 24.33 22.43
N LEU A 79 8.14 24.45 21.18
CA LEU A 79 8.69 23.69 20.05
C LEU A 79 9.90 24.42 19.45
N PRO A 80 10.88 23.71 18.84
CA PRO A 80 11.93 24.32 18.03
C PRO A 80 11.38 25.22 16.91
N THR A 81 12.16 26.21 16.48
CA THR A 81 11.77 27.12 15.38
C THR A 81 11.84 26.47 14.01
N SER A 82 12.72 25.47 13.84
CA SER A 82 12.81 24.58 12.69
C SER A 82 13.15 23.16 13.14
N TRP A 83 12.83 22.15 12.31
CA TRP A 83 13.19 20.76 12.56
C TRP A 83 13.26 19.98 11.25
N ASP A 84 14.13 18.97 11.19
CA ASP A 84 14.29 18.09 10.04
C ASP A 84 14.60 16.67 10.51
N ILE A 85 13.65 15.75 10.33
CA ILE A 85 13.79 14.36 10.80
C ILE A 85 14.94 13.63 10.09
N ARG A 86 15.32 14.07 8.88
CA ARG A 86 16.43 13.49 8.11
C ARG A 86 17.77 13.61 8.86
N THR A 87 17.93 14.62 9.72
CA THR A 87 19.16 14.83 10.52
C THR A 87 19.42 13.73 11.56
N ALA A 88 18.40 12.95 11.93
CA ALA A 88 18.54 11.80 12.81
C ALA A 88 19.13 10.55 12.12
N ILE A 89 19.32 10.58 10.79
CA ILE A 89 19.94 9.51 10.01
C ILE A 89 21.30 9.99 9.46
N PRO A 90 22.43 9.42 9.93
CA PRO A 90 23.73 9.63 9.30
C PRO A 90 23.69 9.31 7.80
N ASN A 91 24.19 10.22 6.97
CA ASN A 91 24.22 10.11 5.51
C ASN A 91 22.83 10.03 4.82
N ALA A 92 21.76 10.57 5.42
CA ALA A 92 20.42 10.63 4.81
C ALA A 92 20.38 11.17 3.36
N ALA A 93 21.29 12.09 3.02
CA ALA A 93 21.41 12.64 1.66
C ALA A 93 21.83 11.62 0.58
N THR A 94 22.30 10.43 0.96
CA THR A 94 22.65 9.34 0.02
C THR A 94 21.88 8.05 0.28
N CYS A 95 21.55 7.70 1.53
CA CYS A 95 20.74 6.50 1.83
C CYS A 95 19.22 6.75 1.80
N PHE A 96 18.77 8.01 1.81
CA PHE A 96 17.37 8.40 1.87
C PHE A 96 17.00 9.50 0.84
N THR A 97 17.57 9.44 -0.36
CA THR A 97 17.20 10.31 -1.49
C THR A 97 15.72 10.16 -1.86
N PRO A 98 15.01 11.22 -2.28
CA PRO A 98 13.68 11.12 -2.90
C PRO A 98 13.61 10.11 -4.04
N TYR A 99 12.42 9.53 -4.21
CA TYR A 99 12.16 8.53 -5.23
C TYR A 99 11.63 9.18 -6.52
N ASP A 100 11.61 8.43 -7.61
CA ASP A 100 10.87 8.77 -8.83
C ASP A 100 9.79 7.72 -9.08
N GLN A 101 8.53 8.15 -9.18
CA GLN A 101 7.38 7.29 -9.48
C GLN A 101 7.14 7.14 -10.99
N GLY A 102 7.74 7.98 -11.83
CA GLY A 102 7.57 7.97 -13.28
C GLY A 102 6.11 8.15 -13.71
N GLN A 103 5.68 7.35 -14.68
CA GLN A 103 4.35 7.43 -15.32
C GLN A 103 3.23 6.65 -14.61
N LEU A 104 3.36 6.33 -13.32
CA LEU A 104 2.42 5.52 -12.53
C LEU A 104 1.75 6.32 -11.41
N GLY A 105 0.45 6.12 -11.16
CA GLY A 105 -0.35 6.78 -10.12
C GLY A 105 -0.01 6.41 -8.66
N SER A 106 1.19 5.93 -8.39
CA SER A 106 1.61 5.28 -7.14
C SER A 106 2.14 6.23 -6.05
N CYS A 107 1.70 7.49 -6.05
CA CYS A 107 2.20 8.55 -5.16
C CYS A 107 2.06 8.19 -3.66
N THR A 108 0.91 7.64 -3.29
CA THR A 108 0.59 7.11 -1.96
C THR A 108 1.60 6.05 -1.49
N ALA A 109 1.85 5.04 -2.33
CA ALA A 109 2.84 4.00 -2.09
C ALA A 109 4.29 4.53 -2.03
N ASN A 110 4.62 5.59 -2.79
CA ASN A 110 5.92 6.26 -2.72
C ASN A 110 6.12 6.98 -1.36
N ALA A 111 5.09 7.69 -0.88
CA ALA A 111 5.09 8.32 0.44
C ALA A 111 5.19 7.28 1.57
N ALA A 112 4.42 6.19 1.47
CA ALA A 112 4.43 5.09 2.44
C ALA A 112 5.77 4.35 2.49
N ALA A 113 6.35 3.97 1.35
CA ALA A 113 7.71 3.40 1.30
C ALA A 113 8.74 4.36 1.91
N GLY A 114 8.59 5.67 1.68
CA GLY A 114 9.44 6.70 2.28
C GLY A 114 9.37 6.70 3.81
N ALA A 115 8.18 6.52 4.38
CA ALA A 115 8.00 6.41 5.83
C ALA A 115 8.61 5.13 6.39
N LEU A 116 8.34 3.97 5.76
CA LEU A 116 8.95 2.68 6.13
C LEU A 116 10.49 2.77 6.14
N HIS A 117 11.06 3.30 5.04
CA HIS A 117 12.51 3.42 4.85
C HIS A 117 13.13 4.34 5.89
N TYR A 118 12.51 5.50 6.15
CA TYR A 118 12.95 6.43 7.18
C TYR A 118 13.01 5.77 8.57
N LYS A 119 11.95 5.08 8.99
CA LYS A 119 11.89 4.44 10.32
C LYS A 119 12.92 3.32 10.48
N ASN A 120 13.18 2.54 9.43
CA ASN A 120 14.12 1.43 9.49
C ASN A 120 15.59 1.91 9.44
N LEU A 121 15.90 2.95 8.66
CA LEU A 121 17.20 3.64 8.73
C LEU A 121 17.43 4.30 10.10
N LEU A 122 16.40 4.93 10.69
CA LEU A 122 16.47 5.52 12.03
C LEU A 122 16.72 4.45 13.11
N ALA A 123 16.04 3.30 13.03
CA ALA A 123 16.25 2.19 13.96
C ALA A 123 17.69 1.63 13.87
N GLN A 124 18.24 1.47 12.66
CA GLN A 124 19.65 1.10 12.48
C GLN A 124 20.62 2.18 13.02
N ALA A 125 20.33 3.46 12.80
CA ALA A 125 21.13 4.57 13.32
C ALA A 125 21.19 4.57 14.85
N GLN A 126 20.06 4.29 15.51
CA GLN A 126 19.95 4.19 16.97
C GLN A 126 20.60 2.92 17.55
N ALA A 127 20.60 1.81 16.80
CA ALA A 127 21.28 0.57 17.20
C ALA A 127 22.80 0.59 16.97
N SER A 128 23.31 1.46 16.09
CA SER A 128 24.72 1.53 15.70
C SER A 128 25.61 2.08 16.83
N ILE A 129 26.36 1.20 17.50
CA ILE A 129 27.26 1.57 18.59
C ILE A 129 28.25 2.65 18.13
N LYS A 130 28.13 3.84 18.73
CA LYS A 130 28.96 5.04 18.48
C LYS A 130 29.05 5.45 17.00
N GLY A 131 28.02 5.19 16.19
CA GLY A 131 27.96 5.64 14.79
C GLY A 131 29.04 5.03 13.88
N THR A 132 29.62 3.90 14.27
CA THR A 132 30.70 3.21 13.53
C THR A 132 30.21 2.49 12.27
N THR A 133 28.92 2.22 12.17
CA THR A 133 28.23 1.64 11.01
C THR A 133 27.29 2.66 10.38
N THR A 134 27.41 2.89 9.07
CA THR A 134 26.43 3.70 8.33
C THR A 134 25.13 2.90 8.15
N PRO A 135 23.95 3.48 8.46
CA PRO A 135 22.67 2.83 8.19
C PRO A 135 22.52 2.47 6.72
N SER A 136 22.21 1.20 6.46
CA SER A 136 21.99 0.63 5.14
C SER A 136 20.78 -0.30 5.22
N TYR A 137 19.65 0.20 4.76
CA TYR A 137 18.39 -0.52 4.66
C TYR A 137 17.91 -0.44 3.21
N PRO A 138 17.42 -1.53 2.61
CA PRO A 138 16.91 -1.51 1.24
C PRO A 138 15.72 -0.56 1.10
N THR A 139 15.58 0.09 -0.05
CA THR A 139 14.32 0.78 -0.40
C THR A 139 13.16 -0.23 -0.29
N PRO A 140 12.11 0.04 0.48
CA PRO A 140 10.91 -0.79 0.54
C PRO A 140 10.15 -0.71 -0.79
N SER A 141 9.65 -1.85 -1.28
CA SER A 141 9.02 -1.93 -2.60
C SER A 141 7.72 -1.14 -2.68
N ARG A 142 7.77 -0.05 -3.44
CA ARG A 142 6.59 0.78 -3.74
C ARG A 142 5.59 0.04 -4.60
N MET A 143 6.05 -0.83 -5.50
CA MET A 143 5.19 -1.68 -6.35
C MET A 143 4.46 -2.76 -5.55
N PHE A 144 5.07 -3.28 -4.47
CA PHE A 144 4.40 -4.22 -3.57
C PHE A 144 3.28 -3.51 -2.78
N ILE A 145 3.56 -2.31 -2.27
CA ILE A 145 2.57 -1.50 -1.55
C ILE A 145 1.43 -1.11 -2.52
N TYR A 146 1.74 -0.53 -3.69
CA TYR A 146 0.75 -0.11 -4.69
C TYR A 146 -0.09 -1.26 -5.29
N TYR A 147 0.40 -2.50 -5.25
CA TYR A 147 -0.45 -3.66 -5.55
C TYR A 147 -1.43 -3.94 -4.40
N ASN A 148 -0.95 -3.98 -3.16
CA ASN A 148 -1.76 -4.35 -1.99
C ASN A 148 -2.81 -3.29 -1.63
N GLU A 149 -2.51 -2.00 -1.83
CA GLU A 149 -3.46 -0.88 -1.77
C GLU A 149 -4.71 -1.17 -2.62
N ARG A 150 -4.52 -1.29 -3.94
CA ARG A 150 -5.59 -1.55 -4.92
C ARG A 150 -6.18 -2.96 -4.84
N SER A 151 -5.57 -3.87 -4.08
CA SER A 151 -6.09 -5.20 -3.77
C SER A 151 -7.01 -5.23 -2.55
N ALA A 152 -6.94 -4.24 -1.66
CA ALA A 152 -7.84 -4.14 -0.50
C ALA A 152 -9.28 -3.77 -0.93
N ASP A 153 -9.39 -2.89 -1.92
CA ASP A 153 -10.63 -2.42 -2.57
C ASP A 153 -11.25 -3.44 -3.56
N GLY A 154 -10.77 -4.69 -3.55
CA GLY A 154 -11.39 -5.83 -4.26
C GLY A 154 -11.35 -5.84 -5.79
N GLY A 155 -10.93 -4.76 -6.47
CA GLY A 155 -10.93 -4.69 -7.94
C GLY A 155 -9.87 -3.82 -8.62
N GLY A 156 -9.20 -2.91 -7.91
CA GLY A 156 -8.35 -1.88 -8.52
C GLY A 156 -7.05 -2.38 -9.16
N VAL A 157 -6.59 -3.62 -8.86
CA VAL A 157 -5.25 -4.10 -9.26
C VAL A 157 -4.99 -4.09 -10.76
N THR A 158 -6.03 -4.19 -11.59
CA THR A 158 -5.94 -4.25 -13.06
C THR A 158 -5.75 -2.88 -13.74
N GLN A 159 -5.91 -1.77 -13.01
CA GLN A 159 -5.92 -0.41 -13.55
C GLN A 159 -5.07 0.56 -12.70
N ASP A 160 -4.61 1.67 -13.29
CA ASP A 160 -3.84 2.72 -12.60
C ASP A 160 -4.77 3.73 -11.87
N VAL A 161 -5.70 3.19 -11.08
CA VAL A 161 -6.75 3.94 -10.36
C VAL A 161 -6.24 4.73 -9.15
N GLY A 162 -4.95 4.69 -8.85
CA GLY A 162 -4.42 5.31 -7.64
C GLY A 162 -4.83 4.55 -6.37
N ALA A 163 -4.72 5.25 -5.25
CA ALA A 163 -5.12 4.77 -3.93
C ALA A 163 -5.28 5.96 -2.96
N SER A 164 -5.77 5.73 -1.76
CA SER A 164 -5.78 6.72 -0.67
C SER A 164 -4.59 6.56 0.29
N ILE A 165 -4.40 7.51 1.21
CA ILE A 165 -3.36 7.36 2.25
C ILE A 165 -3.75 6.24 3.23
N ALA A 166 -5.03 6.11 3.59
CA ALA A 166 -5.55 4.98 4.35
C ALA A 166 -5.35 3.63 3.64
N ASP A 167 -5.49 3.56 2.31
CA ASP A 167 -5.14 2.35 1.54
C ASP A 167 -3.67 1.96 1.77
N SER A 168 -2.74 2.93 1.67
CA SER A 168 -1.31 2.71 1.96
C SER A 168 -1.08 2.27 3.41
N ILE A 169 -1.69 2.96 4.37
CA ILE A 169 -1.52 2.70 5.79
C ILE A 169 -2.04 1.31 6.15
N LEU A 170 -3.12 0.82 5.51
CA LEU A 170 -3.59 -0.55 5.69
C LEU A 170 -2.65 -1.56 5.03
N ALA A 171 -2.20 -1.32 3.80
CA ALA A 171 -1.26 -2.20 3.10
C ALA A 171 0.04 -2.40 3.90
N ILE A 172 0.67 -1.32 4.35
CA ILE A 172 1.91 -1.42 5.15
C ILE A 172 1.66 -1.94 6.57
N SER A 173 0.46 -1.75 7.15
CA SER A 173 0.11 -2.28 8.47
C SER A 173 -0.17 -3.79 8.46
N ASN A 174 -0.64 -4.33 7.34
CA ASN A 174 -0.90 -5.76 7.17
C ASN A 174 0.35 -6.54 6.72
N TYR A 175 1.15 -5.97 5.81
CA TYR A 175 2.18 -6.72 5.08
C TYR A 175 3.60 -6.18 5.21
N GLY A 176 3.80 -4.94 5.71
CA GLY A 176 5.05 -4.23 5.56
C GLY A 176 5.36 -3.99 4.08
N ALA A 177 6.64 -4.09 3.69
CA ALA A 177 7.04 -4.18 2.28
C ALA A 177 8.39 -4.91 2.15
N PRO A 178 8.60 -5.72 1.09
CA PRO A 178 9.88 -6.37 0.82
C PRO A 178 10.87 -5.37 0.21
N SER A 179 12.13 -5.78 0.05
CA SER A 179 13.11 -4.98 -0.70
C SER A 179 12.68 -4.72 -2.15
N GLU A 180 12.85 -3.49 -2.63
CA GLU A 180 12.77 -3.10 -4.03
C GLU A 180 14.01 -3.53 -4.84
N SER A 181 15.12 -3.90 -4.18
CA SER A 181 16.40 -4.25 -4.82
C SER A 181 16.41 -5.69 -5.36
N GLY A 182 15.72 -5.93 -6.47
CA GLY A 182 15.75 -7.19 -7.23
C GLY A 182 16.05 -7.00 -8.72
N LYS A 183 16.25 -8.10 -9.46
CA LYS A 183 16.45 -8.07 -10.92
C LYS A 183 15.49 -9.02 -11.64
N THR A 184 14.42 -8.47 -12.20
CA THR A 184 13.49 -9.10 -13.16
C THR A 184 12.75 -10.37 -12.68
N PRO A 185 11.68 -10.81 -13.37
CA PRO A 185 10.96 -12.04 -13.00
C PRO A 185 11.83 -13.31 -13.17
N PRO A 186 11.67 -14.33 -12.31
CA PRO A 186 10.89 -14.35 -11.08
C PRO A 186 11.62 -13.59 -9.96
N PHE A 187 10.95 -12.60 -9.37
CA PHE A 187 11.61 -11.58 -8.53
C PHE A 187 12.13 -12.05 -7.16
N GLY A 188 11.89 -13.33 -6.79
CA GLY A 188 12.35 -13.91 -5.52
C GLY A 188 11.70 -13.25 -4.31
N SER A 189 12.50 -12.92 -3.29
CA SER A 189 12.07 -12.20 -2.08
C SER A 189 11.99 -10.68 -2.25
N ALA A 190 12.37 -10.14 -3.41
CA ALA A 190 12.30 -8.72 -3.72
C ALA A 190 11.13 -8.40 -4.67
N TRP A 191 10.82 -7.12 -4.86
CA TRP A 191 9.82 -6.68 -5.83
C TRP A 191 10.19 -5.30 -6.42
N PRO A 192 10.89 -5.23 -7.57
CA PRO A 192 11.43 -3.99 -8.13
C PRO A 192 10.38 -2.99 -8.60
N TYR A 193 10.79 -1.72 -8.67
CA TYR A 193 9.96 -0.67 -9.26
C TYR A 193 9.87 -0.79 -10.78
N SER A 194 8.71 -0.45 -11.34
CA SER A 194 8.53 -0.18 -12.76
C SER A 194 7.28 0.65 -12.97
N ASP A 195 7.42 1.78 -13.67
CA ASP A 195 6.34 2.71 -14.02
C ASP A 195 5.70 2.41 -15.39
N ILE A 196 6.03 1.26 -15.99
CA ILE A 196 5.46 0.83 -17.27
C ILE A 196 3.96 0.61 -17.09
N THR A 197 3.15 1.56 -17.56
CA THR A 197 1.68 1.52 -17.49
C THR A 197 1.02 0.84 -18.69
N SER A 198 1.76 0.59 -19.77
CA SER A 198 1.23 0.10 -21.05
C SER A 198 1.63 -1.35 -21.38
N GLY A 199 0.95 -1.93 -22.35
CA GLY A 199 1.17 -3.31 -22.80
C GLY A 199 0.19 -4.31 -22.19
N LYS A 200 0.44 -5.60 -22.44
CA LYS A 200 -0.42 -6.70 -21.95
C LYS A 200 0.10 -7.19 -20.60
N ASN A 201 -0.64 -6.86 -19.54
CA ASN A 201 -0.27 -7.08 -18.13
C ASN A 201 0.95 -6.24 -17.70
N PRO A 202 0.84 -4.90 -17.64
CA PRO A 202 1.90 -4.04 -17.11
C PRO A 202 2.29 -4.43 -15.67
N PRO A 203 3.53 -4.20 -15.21
CA PRO A 203 4.04 -4.76 -13.96
C PRO A 203 3.19 -4.45 -12.71
N PHE A 204 2.47 -3.33 -12.69
CA PHE A 204 1.60 -2.94 -11.57
C PHE A 204 0.36 -3.84 -11.38
N THR A 205 0.01 -4.65 -12.39
CA THR A 205 -1.12 -5.61 -12.33
C THR A 205 -0.70 -7.01 -11.87
N VAL A 206 0.60 -7.25 -11.67
CA VAL A 206 1.13 -8.57 -11.32
C VAL A 206 1.13 -8.73 -9.81
N LYS A 207 0.46 -9.78 -9.29
CA LYS A 207 0.51 -10.12 -7.87
C LYS A 207 1.96 -10.40 -7.43
N PRO A 208 2.46 -9.80 -6.33
CA PRO A 208 3.72 -10.19 -5.73
C PRO A 208 3.74 -11.68 -5.36
N SER A 209 4.91 -12.31 -5.43
CA SER A 209 5.04 -13.74 -5.11
C SER A 209 4.95 -13.98 -3.59
N ASP A 210 4.63 -15.21 -3.19
CA ASP A 210 4.54 -15.59 -1.77
C ASP A 210 5.89 -15.42 -1.04
N LEU A 211 7.03 -15.42 -1.77
CA LEU A 211 8.35 -15.07 -1.25
C LEU A 211 8.49 -13.56 -0.97
N CYS A 212 7.84 -12.71 -1.76
CA CYS A 212 7.78 -11.26 -1.53
C CYS A 212 6.97 -10.95 -0.27
N TYR A 213 5.79 -11.56 -0.12
CA TYR A 213 4.98 -11.46 1.11
C TYR A 213 5.75 -12.00 2.32
N SER A 214 6.36 -13.19 2.20
CA SER A 214 7.15 -13.79 3.30
C SER A 214 8.35 -12.94 3.72
N ALA A 215 8.99 -12.23 2.79
CA ALA A 215 10.09 -11.32 3.09
C ALA A 215 9.59 -10.01 3.74
N ALA A 216 8.53 -9.42 3.21
CA ALA A 216 7.91 -8.21 3.75
C ALA A 216 7.48 -8.39 5.22
N LEU A 217 6.88 -9.55 5.52
CA LEU A 217 6.44 -9.95 6.85
C LEU A 217 7.60 -10.29 7.82
N ALA A 218 8.78 -10.64 7.30
CA ALA A 218 9.97 -10.91 8.11
C ALA A 218 10.75 -9.64 8.49
N ASP A 219 10.59 -8.55 7.73
CA ASP A 219 11.28 -7.26 7.88
C ASP A 219 10.45 -6.21 8.68
N MET A 220 9.30 -6.64 9.21
CA MET A 220 8.31 -5.81 9.90
C MET A 220 8.61 -5.78 11.42
N ASP A 221 8.77 -4.61 12.06
CA ASP A 221 9.25 -4.47 13.46
C ASP A 221 8.24 -4.68 14.60
N LEU A 222 7.00 -5.01 14.27
CA LEU A 222 5.97 -5.56 15.16
C LEU A 222 5.35 -4.63 16.23
N ASP A 223 5.95 -3.46 16.54
CA ASP A 223 5.52 -2.53 17.60
C ASP A 223 5.03 -1.15 17.12
N THR A 224 4.40 -1.14 15.95
CA THR A 224 3.91 0.07 15.25
C THR A 224 2.63 0.65 15.79
N GLY A 225 2.65 1.97 16.02
CA GLY A 225 1.47 2.81 15.93
C GLY A 225 1.39 3.51 14.57
N VAL A 226 0.28 3.35 13.84
CA VAL A 226 -0.14 4.29 12.79
C VAL A 226 -1.30 5.12 13.32
N ALA A 227 -1.31 6.42 13.06
CA ALA A 227 -2.31 7.32 13.62
C ALA A 227 -2.75 8.39 12.64
N SER A 228 -4.06 8.55 12.46
CA SER A 228 -4.62 9.70 11.78
C SER A 228 -4.38 10.95 12.64
N ILE A 229 -3.88 12.02 12.00
CA ILE A 229 -3.81 13.35 12.61
C ILE A 229 -5.09 14.08 12.24
N ALA A 230 -5.78 14.65 13.22
CA ALA A 230 -6.93 15.50 12.96
C ALA A 230 -6.49 16.76 12.21
N GLN A 231 -7.19 17.07 11.12
CA GLN A 231 -7.18 18.40 10.53
C GLN A 231 -8.06 19.30 11.41
N ASP A 232 -7.41 20.07 12.27
CA ASP A 232 -8.02 20.99 13.22
C ASP A 232 -7.17 22.27 13.31
N ASP A 233 -7.59 23.26 14.10
CA ASP A 233 -6.85 24.52 14.32
C ASP A 233 -5.42 24.30 14.86
N ASN A 234 -5.11 23.10 15.36
CA ASN A 234 -3.80 22.70 15.87
C ASN A 234 -3.00 21.87 14.85
N VAL A 235 -3.47 21.64 13.62
CA VAL A 235 -2.82 20.78 12.59
C VAL A 235 -1.32 21.08 12.44
N VAL A 236 -0.95 22.36 12.35
CA VAL A 236 0.45 22.80 12.25
C VAL A 236 1.27 22.38 13.48
N THR A 237 0.68 22.54 14.67
CA THR A 237 1.28 22.13 15.95
C THR A 237 1.37 20.61 16.06
N ASN A 238 0.34 19.87 15.63
CA ASN A 238 0.27 18.42 15.63
C ASN A 238 1.35 17.81 14.71
N PHE A 239 1.51 18.34 13.49
CA PHE A 239 2.58 17.95 12.56
C PHE A 239 3.96 18.22 13.14
N LYS A 240 4.21 19.43 13.69
CA LYS A 240 5.49 19.77 14.33
C LYS A 240 5.83 18.79 15.45
N LYS A 241 4.86 18.42 16.28
CA LYS A 241 5.01 17.44 17.36
C LYS A 241 5.32 16.02 16.84
N ALA A 242 4.67 15.59 15.76
CA ALA A 242 4.98 14.31 15.11
C ALA A 242 6.43 14.25 14.59
N LEU A 243 6.88 15.32 13.93
CA LEU A 243 8.23 15.43 13.38
C LEU A 243 9.30 15.47 14.47
N ILE A 244 9.08 16.19 15.58
CA ILE A 244 9.99 16.20 16.73
C ILE A 244 10.10 14.80 17.38
N ALA A 245 9.02 14.01 17.36
CA ALA A 245 9.03 12.60 17.76
C ALA A 245 9.69 11.66 16.73
N ASN A 246 10.29 12.20 15.67
CA ASN A 246 10.86 11.47 14.53
C ASN A 246 9.84 10.51 13.87
N ASN A 247 8.59 10.95 13.73
CA ASN A 247 7.57 10.27 12.95
C ASN A 247 7.21 11.14 11.72
N PRO A 248 7.40 10.65 10.49
CA PRO A 248 6.92 11.35 9.31
C PRO A 248 5.38 11.40 9.30
N VAL A 249 4.84 12.31 8.49
CA VAL A 249 3.40 12.44 8.25
C VAL A 249 3.14 12.30 6.76
N LEU A 250 2.38 11.27 6.36
CA LEU A 250 1.83 11.16 5.02
C LEU A 250 0.65 12.13 4.91
N ILE A 251 0.50 12.74 3.74
CA ILE A 251 -0.53 13.74 3.44
C ILE A 251 -1.09 13.50 2.04
N GLY A 252 -2.37 13.81 1.84
CA GLY A 252 -2.95 14.04 0.53
C GLY A 252 -3.14 15.53 0.27
N ILE A 253 -2.66 16.05 -0.86
CA ILE A 253 -2.90 17.45 -1.28
C ILE A 253 -3.72 17.48 -2.56
N ASP A 254 -4.52 18.53 -2.76
CA ASP A 254 -4.89 18.95 -4.12
C ASP A 254 -3.68 19.62 -4.79
N VAL A 255 -3.60 19.54 -6.11
CA VAL A 255 -2.53 20.13 -6.92
C VAL A 255 -3.17 21.09 -7.92
N TYR A 256 -2.67 22.33 -7.97
CA TYR A 256 -3.12 23.39 -8.87
C TYR A 256 -2.00 23.81 -9.82
N ASP A 257 -2.34 24.53 -10.91
CA ASP A 257 -1.42 25.03 -11.94
C ASP A 257 -0.09 25.59 -11.35
N SER A 258 -0.14 26.39 -10.27
CA SER A 258 1.05 27.00 -9.66
C SER A 258 2.04 26.03 -9.00
N PHE A 259 1.56 24.86 -8.54
CA PHE A 259 2.42 23.79 -7.98
C PHE A 259 3.32 23.17 -9.05
N GLU A 260 2.85 23.11 -10.30
CA GLU A 260 3.61 22.66 -11.48
C GLU A 260 4.26 23.82 -12.25
N SER A 261 4.42 25.00 -11.65
CA SER A 261 5.19 26.06 -12.27
C SER A 261 6.69 25.74 -12.31
N ASP A 262 7.38 26.20 -13.36
CA ASP A 262 8.85 26.08 -13.47
C ASP A 262 9.59 26.67 -12.25
N ALA A 263 8.98 27.65 -11.57
CA ALA A 263 9.50 28.23 -10.33
C ALA A 263 9.51 27.21 -9.17
N VAL A 264 8.45 26.41 -9.02
CA VAL A 264 8.42 25.30 -8.05
C VAL A 264 9.38 24.20 -8.51
N ALA A 265 9.37 23.81 -9.78
CA ALA A 265 10.26 22.79 -10.31
C ALA A 265 11.76 23.13 -10.14
N ALA A 266 12.13 24.42 -10.13
CA ALA A 266 13.51 24.89 -9.94
C ALA A 266 13.91 25.20 -8.49
N THR A 267 12.96 25.32 -7.54
CA THR A 267 13.25 25.79 -6.16
C THR A 267 12.61 24.98 -5.04
N GLY A 268 11.58 24.20 -5.35
CA GLY A 268 10.71 23.53 -4.40
C GLY A 268 9.80 24.46 -3.60
N ILE A 269 9.84 25.79 -3.77
CA ILE A 269 9.06 26.73 -2.95
C ILE A 269 7.64 26.85 -3.53
N VAL A 270 6.67 26.21 -2.87
CA VAL A 270 5.28 26.12 -3.33
C VAL A 270 4.51 27.37 -2.86
N PRO A 271 3.81 28.10 -3.76
CA PRO A 271 2.92 29.19 -3.36
C PRO A 271 1.61 28.66 -2.76
N MET A 272 0.81 29.54 -2.14
CA MET A 272 -0.62 29.27 -2.00
C MET A 272 -1.29 29.49 -3.37
N PRO A 273 -2.14 28.57 -3.86
CA PRO A 273 -2.81 28.73 -5.14
C PRO A 273 -3.96 29.75 -5.03
N ASP A 274 -4.18 30.53 -6.09
CA ASP A 274 -5.40 31.32 -6.23
C ASP A 274 -6.51 30.45 -6.81
N THR A 275 -7.25 29.79 -5.94
CA THR A 275 -8.36 28.89 -6.28
C THR A 275 -9.56 29.57 -6.95
N SER A 276 -9.51 30.89 -7.17
CA SER A 276 -10.50 31.61 -7.97
C SER A 276 -10.14 31.71 -9.46
N ILE A 277 -8.89 31.41 -9.84
CA ILE A 277 -8.39 31.50 -11.22
C ILE A 277 -7.53 30.31 -11.70
N GLU A 278 -6.91 29.55 -10.78
CA GLU A 278 -6.13 28.35 -11.12
C GLU A 278 -7.01 27.11 -11.24
N ASP A 279 -6.71 26.24 -12.21
CA ASP A 279 -7.37 24.94 -12.32
C ASP A 279 -6.72 23.91 -11.39
N ILE A 280 -7.54 23.02 -10.85
CA ILE A 280 -7.10 21.82 -10.15
C ILE A 280 -6.67 20.75 -11.16
N LEU A 281 -5.44 20.26 -11.02
CA LEU A 281 -4.83 19.22 -11.86
C LEU A 281 -5.12 17.81 -11.34
N GLY A 282 -5.30 17.66 -10.02
CA GLY A 282 -5.68 16.40 -9.37
C GLY A 282 -5.20 16.32 -7.92
N GLY A 283 -5.33 15.15 -7.29
CA GLY A 283 -4.82 14.90 -5.94
C GLY A 283 -3.49 14.13 -5.93
N HIS A 284 -2.57 14.49 -5.02
CA HIS A 284 -1.23 13.89 -4.91
C HIS A 284 -0.89 13.46 -3.47
N GLY A 285 -0.24 12.31 -3.33
CA GLY A 285 0.17 11.72 -2.05
C GLY A 285 1.65 11.98 -1.74
N LEU A 286 1.95 12.57 -0.59
CA LEU A 286 3.27 13.10 -0.22
C LEU A 286 3.66 12.76 1.22
N MET A 287 4.92 13.02 1.61
CA MET A 287 5.39 12.81 2.99
C MET A 287 6.13 14.02 3.57
N VAL A 288 5.64 14.56 4.68
CA VAL A 288 6.30 15.62 5.47
C VAL A 288 7.49 15.06 6.25
N VAL A 289 8.62 15.75 6.18
CA VAL A 289 9.90 15.39 6.83
C VAL A 289 10.51 16.49 7.71
N GLY A 290 9.94 17.70 7.71
CA GLY A 290 10.46 18.80 8.52
C GLY A 290 9.60 20.05 8.45
N TYR A 291 10.05 21.12 9.08
CA TYR A 291 9.43 22.45 8.99
C TYR A 291 10.48 23.56 9.12
N ASN A 292 10.28 24.67 8.41
CA ASN A 292 11.18 25.83 8.38
C ASN A 292 12.66 25.49 8.08
N THR A 293 12.91 24.44 7.28
CA THR A 293 14.29 23.98 7.00
C THR A 293 15.01 24.85 5.96
N ASN A 294 14.26 25.54 5.09
CA ASN A 294 14.78 26.47 4.09
C ASN A 294 14.53 27.93 4.53
N PRO A 295 15.57 28.75 4.76
CA PRO A 295 15.40 30.13 5.19
C PRO A 295 14.79 31.06 4.12
N LYS A 296 14.71 30.61 2.85
CA LYS A 296 13.99 31.32 1.78
C LYS A 296 12.48 31.02 1.76
N ALA A 297 12.02 30.02 2.51
CA ALA A 297 10.64 29.57 2.57
C ALA A 297 10.18 29.40 4.03
N PRO A 298 10.11 30.49 4.82
CA PRO A 298 9.63 30.44 6.20
C PRO A 298 8.14 30.08 6.26
N ASN A 299 7.71 29.56 7.41
CA ASN A 299 6.33 29.09 7.67
C ASN A 299 5.87 27.97 6.72
N THR A 300 6.79 27.07 6.37
CA THR A 300 6.53 25.91 5.52
C THR A 300 6.79 24.59 6.23
N PHE A 301 6.06 23.55 5.78
CA PHE A 301 6.45 22.16 5.94
C PHE A 301 7.41 21.76 4.82
N THR A 302 8.46 21.04 5.17
CA THR A 302 9.39 20.43 4.21
C THR A 302 8.89 19.05 3.84
N VAL A 303 8.62 18.85 2.57
CA VAL A 303 7.87 17.70 2.04
C VAL A 303 8.72 16.97 1.01
N ARG A 304 8.81 15.64 1.15
CA ARG A 304 9.44 14.72 0.20
C ARG A 304 8.45 14.43 -0.92
N ASN A 305 8.81 14.81 -2.15
CA ASN A 305 8.08 14.44 -3.35
C ASN A 305 8.61 13.11 -3.93
N SER A 306 7.95 12.61 -4.97
CA SER A 306 8.24 11.34 -5.65
C SER A 306 8.48 11.53 -7.16
N TRP A 307 8.99 12.68 -7.58
CA TRP A 307 9.32 13.02 -8.99
C TRP A 307 10.85 13.12 -9.22
N GLY A 308 11.62 12.28 -8.53
CA GLY A 308 13.07 12.18 -8.64
C GLY A 308 13.83 13.31 -7.94
N THR A 309 15.16 13.24 -7.98
CA THR A 309 16.06 14.26 -7.39
C THR A 309 16.37 15.43 -8.33
N GLY A 310 15.79 15.43 -9.54
CA GLY A 310 15.95 16.52 -10.52
C GLY A 310 14.92 17.66 -10.37
N TRP A 311 13.84 17.45 -9.60
CA TRP A 311 12.75 18.40 -9.39
C TRP A 311 12.82 19.05 -7.99
N GLY A 312 12.48 20.33 -7.87
CA GLY A 312 12.48 21.07 -6.60
C GLY A 312 13.88 21.21 -5.97
N ASP A 313 13.98 21.35 -4.65
CA ASP A 313 15.28 21.15 -3.97
C ASP A 313 15.55 19.65 -3.83
N LYS A 314 16.10 19.06 -4.89
CA LYS A 314 16.60 17.67 -4.92
C LYS A 314 15.54 16.61 -4.58
N GLY A 315 14.31 16.83 -5.04
CA GLY A 315 13.13 16.01 -4.78
C GLY A 315 12.34 16.41 -3.52
N TYR A 316 12.65 17.57 -2.92
CA TYR A 316 11.90 18.16 -1.81
C TYR A 316 11.22 19.48 -2.21
N CYS A 317 10.10 19.76 -1.57
CA CYS A 317 9.37 21.03 -1.67
C CYS A 317 9.02 21.60 -0.28
N TYR A 318 8.57 22.85 -0.29
CA TYR A 318 8.29 23.68 0.88
C TYR A 318 6.87 24.22 0.75
N ILE A 319 5.92 23.54 1.40
CA ILE A 319 4.48 23.86 1.31
C ILE A 319 4.09 24.77 2.50
N PRO A 320 3.41 25.91 2.29
CA PRO A 320 2.96 26.79 3.37
C PRO A 320 2.11 26.07 4.42
N TYR A 321 2.17 26.52 5.67
CA TYR A 321 1.31 25.98 6.74
C TYR A 321 -0.19 26.13 6.42
N ASP A 322 -0.55 27.22 5.74
CA ASP A 322 -1.95 27.58 5.45
C ASP A 322 -2.61 26.58 4.48
N TYR A 323 -1.80 25.87 3.68
CA TYR A 323 -2.23 24.77 2.79
C TYR A 323 -2.91 23.61 3.55
N PHE A 324 -2.62 23.48 4.85
CA PHE A 324 -3.08 22.37 5.69
C PHE A 324 -4.29 22.73 6.57
N THR A 325 -4.73 23.98 6.60
CA THR A 325 -5.84 24.42 7.47
C THR A 325 -7.20 23.95 6.93
N LEU A 326 -8.18 23.80 7.84
CA LEU A 326 -9.58 23.55 7.47
C LEU A 326 -10.18 24.66 6.60
N GLU A 327 -9.70 25.89 6.75
CA GLU A 327 -10.20 27.08 6.05
C GLU A 327 -9.89 27.03 4.54
N ASN A 328 -8.67 26.64 4.17
CA ASN A 328 -8.28 26.52 2.76
C ASN A 328 -8.67 25.17 2.16
N GLY A 329 -8.70 24.09 2.95
CA GLY A 329 -9.16 22.76 2.53
C GLY A 329 -8.28 22.01 1.52
N LEU A 330 -7.14 22.60 1.11
CA LEU A 330 -6.26 22.10 0.03
C LEU A 330 -5.49 20.80 0.34
N ALA A 331 -5.59 20.30 1.58
CA ALA A 331 -4.94 19.07 2.01
C ALA A 331 -5.85 18.28 2.96
N SER A 332 -5.69 16.96 2.99
CA SER A 332 -6.43 16.03 3.86
C SER A 332 -5.62 14.75 4.10
N ASP A 333 -6.26 13.74 4.70
CA ASP A 333 -5.77 12.34 4.72
C ASP A 333 -4.42 12.21 5.45
N PHE A 334 -4.31 12.89 6.60
CA PHE A 334 -3.06 12.99 7.37
C PHE A 334 -2.82 11.77 8.25
N TRP A 335 -1.73 11.04 7.98
CA TRP A 335 -1.36 9.86 8.76
C TRP A 335 0.10 9.92 9.23
N SER A 336 0.31 9.87 10.54
CA SER A 336 1.65 9.67 11.10
C SER A 336 1.99 8.19 11.20
N VAL A 337 3.18 7.84 10.70
CA VAL A 337 3.76 6.51 10.84
C VAL A 337 4.76 6.54 12.00
N GLY A 338 4.46 5.76 13.05
CA GLY A 338 5.27 5.62 14.26
C GLY A 338 6.51 4.73 14.04
N LYS A 339 6.66 3.67 14.84
CA LYS A 339 7.47 2.48 14.45
C LYS A 339 6.81 1.72 13.26
N VAL A 340 7.41 0.64 12.74
CA VAL A 340 7.00 -0.07 11.48
C VAL A 340 7.28 -1.59 11.59
N GLY A 341 6.41 -2.62 11.63
CA GLY A 341 4.95 -2.81 11.50
C GLY A 341 4.31 -3.61 12.69
N ALA A 342 3.59 -4.74 12.50
CA ALA A 342 2.79 -5.41 13.57
C ALA A 342 2.90 -6.97 13.67
N LYS A 343 3.05 -7.51 14.91
CA LYS A 343 2.99 -8.94 15.38
C LYS A 343 3.72 -10.05 14.57
N LYS A 344 4.70 -10.72 15.22
CA LYS A 344 5.63 -11.72 14.64
C LYS A 344 4.94 -12.64 13.65
N ALA A 345 5.25 -12.49 12.36
CA ALA A 345 4.77 -13.44 11.36
C ALA A 345 5.45 -14.80 11.57
N THR A 346 4.69 -15.88 11.48
CA THR A 346 5.22 -17.25 11.63
C THR A 346 4.68 -18.19 10.57
N PRO A 347 5.38 -19.28 10.24
CA PRO A 347 4.90 -20.24 9.26
C PRO A 347 3.63 -20.95 9.76
N VAL A 348 2.55 -20.84 9.01
CA VAL A 348 1.35 -21.65 9.16
C VAL A 348 1.53 -22.90 8.30
N LYS A 349 1.64 -24.07 8.93
CA LYS A 349 1.91 -25.34 8.26
C LYS A 349 0.60 -26.10 8.02
N PHE A 350 0.28 -26.30 6.75
CA PHE A 350 -0.89 -27.03 6.27
C PHE A 350 -0.55 -28.49 6.01
N SER A 351 -1.48 -29.38 6.35
CA SER A 351 -1.33 -30.83 6.22
C SER A 351 -2.69 -31.46 5.94
N VAL A 352 -2.82 -32.10 4.77
CA VAL A 352 -4.02 -32.86 4.40
C VAL A 352 -3.67 -34.23 3.82
N LYS A 353 -4.24 -35.28 4.40
CA LYS A 353 -4.18 -36.63 3.86
C LYS A 353 -5.33 -36.85 2.88
N THR A 354 -5.02 -37.06 1.60
CA THR A 354 -6.00 -37.35 0.55
C THR A 354 -5.36 -37.95 -0.70
N THR A 355 -6.10 -38.79 -1.42
CA THR A 355 -5.67 -39.35 -2.70
C THR A 355 -6.05 -38.46 -3.88
N THR A 356 -5.30 -38.58 -4.98
CA THR A 356 -5.49 -37.80 -6.21
C THR A 356 -5.47 -38.71 -7.43
N SER A 357 -6.29 -38.40 -8.44
CA SER A 357 -6.17 -39.00 -9.77
C SER A 357 -4.96 -38.44 -10.54
N TYR A 358 -4.56 -39.10 -11.63
CA TYR A 358 -3.50 -38.57 -12.50
C TYR A 358 -3.84 -37.15 -12.99
N GLY A 359 -2.89 -36.23 -12.89
CA GLY A 359 -3.07 -34.81 -13.22
C GLY A 359 -3.76 -33.95 -12.15
N GLN A 360 -4.21 -34.51 -11.02
CA GLN A 360 -4.69 -33.71 -9.88
C GLN A 360 -3.54 -33.27 -8.97
N ASN A 361 -3.59 -32.02 -8.52
CA ASN A 361 -2.76 -31.48 -7.43
C ASN A 361 -3.63 -30.87 -6.33
N VAL A 362 -3.12 -30.81 -5.09
CA VAL A 362 -3.83 -30.27 -3.93
C VAL A 362 -3.28 -28.89 -3.56
N TYR A 363 -4.19 -27.96 -3.26
CA TYR A 363 -3.89 -26.56 -2.93
C TYR A 363 -4.70 -26.12 -1.70
N VAL A 364 -4.34 -24.96 -1.14
CA VAL A 364 -5.11 -24.25 -0.10
C VAL A 364 -5.55 -22.89 -0.65
N SER A 365 -6.83 -22.57 -0.51
CA SER A 365 -7.36 -21.22 -0.78
C SER A 365 -8.05 -20.68 0.47
N GLY A 366 -7.99 -19.37 0.72
CA GLY A 366 -8.43 -18.77 1.98
C GLY A 366 -8.57 -17.25 1.94
N ASN A 367 -8.97 -16.67 3.08
CA ASN A 367 -9.31 -15.25 3.21
C ASN A 367 -8.11 -14.29 3.18
N THR A 368 -6.87 -14.78 3.29
CA THR A 368 -5.66 -13.95 3.30
C THR A 368 -5.00 -13.92 1.90
N PRO A 369 -4.19 -12.89 1.55
CA PRO A 369 -3.56 -12.81 0.22
C PRO A 369 -2.58 -13.94 -0.06
N GLU A 370 -1.93 -14.47 0.98
CA GLU A 370 -0.99 -15.60 0.90
C GLU A 370 -1.74 -16.94 0.67
N LEU A 371 -3.07 -16.95 0.83
CA LEU A 371 -3.98 -18.03 0.42
C LEU A 371 -4.91 -17.61 -0.74
N GLY A 372 -4.60 -16.48 -1.40
CA GLY A 372 -5.23 -16.05 -2.64
C GLY A 372 -6.58 -15.32 -2.52
N CYS A 373 -7.00 -14.88 -1.34
CA CYS A 373 -8.28 -14.17 -1.13
C CYS A 373 -9.50 -14.90 -1.76
N TRP A 374 -9.56 -16.22 -1.60
CA TRP A 374 -10.52 -17.15 -2.21
C TRP A 374 -10.47 -17.32 -3.74
N ASP A 375 -9.56 -16.64 -4.46
CA ASP A 375 -9.31 -16.95 -5.87
C ASP A 375 -8.57 -18.28 -6.00
N THR A 376 -9.23 -19.25 -6.63
CA THR A 376 -8.67 -20.58 -6.91
C THR A 376 -7.47 -20.55 -7.87
N ALA A 377 -7.29 -19.49 -8.65
CA ALA A 377 -6.09 -19.28 -9.46
C ALA A 377 -4.87 -18.91 -8.59
N GLN A 378 -5.09 -18.21 -7.46
CA GLN A 378 -4.07 -17.71 -6.53
C GLN A 378 -3.86 -18.62 -5.29
N ALA A 379 -4.47 -19.80 -5.27
CA ALA A 379 -4.37 -20.76 -4.18
C ALA A 379 -2.95 -21.36 -4.05
N MET A 380 -2.45 -21.48 -2.80
CA MET A 380 -1.12 -22.03 -2.49
C MET A 380 -1.06 -23.54 -2.83
N LEU A 381 -0.08 -23.96 -3.63
CA LEU A 381 0.18 -25.37 -3.94
C LEU A 381 0.79 -26.12 -2.74
N LEU A 382 0.36 -27.36 -2.49
CA LEU A 382 0.97 -28.25 -1.51
C LEU A 382 1.95 -29.24 -2.17
N SER A 383 3.00 -29.60 -1.43
CA SER A 383 3.98 -30.63 -1.82
C SER A 383 3.44 -32.04 -1.60
N SER A 384 3.64 -32.92 -2.58
CA SER A 384 3.29 -34.34 -2.55
C SER A 384 4.40 -35.25 -2.02
N GLN A 385 5.50 -34.71 -1.50
CA GLN A 385 6.67 -35.49 -1.03
C GLN A 385 6.31 -36.58 0.02
N ASN A 386 5.23 -36.39 0.78
CA ASN A 386 4.78 -37.31 1.82
C ASN A 386 3.47 -38.05 1.44
N TYR A 387 3.21 -38.22 0.13
CA TYR A 387 1.95 -38.80 -0.40
C TYR A 387 1.54 -40.10 0.31
N PRO A 388 0.26 -40.27 0.72
CA PRO A 388 -0.91 -39.44 0.42
C PRO A 388 -1.10 -38.21 1.32
N THR A 389 -0.12 -37.83 2.14
CA THR A 389 -0.14 -36.58 2.90
C THR A 389 0.48 -35.45 2.07
N TRP A 390 -0.29 -34.41 1.84
CA TRP A 390 0.13 -33.19 1.15
C TRP A 390 0.44 -32.11 2.17
N THR A 391 1.61 -31.48 2.06
CA THR A 391 2.13 -30.54 3.06
C THR A 391 2.65 -29.26 2.43
N GLY A 392 2.45 -28.13 3.10
CA GLY A 392 2.96 -26.82 2.67
C GLY A 392 2.94 -25.83 3.83
N SER A 393 3.61 -24.70 3.69
CA SER A 393 3.65 -23.67 4.72
C SER A 393 3.72 -22.28 4.12
N VAL A 394 2.95 -21.36 4.68
CA VAL A 394 2.98 -19.94 4.30
C VAL A 394 3.18 -19.08 5.53
N THR A 395 3.97 -18.00 5.42
CA THR A 395 4.20 -17.04 6.50
C THR A 395 3.03 -16.07 6.55
N VAL A 396 2.44 -15.87 7.74
CA VAL A 396 1.24 -15.04 7.93
C VAL A 396 1.42 -14.14 9.16
N PRO A 397 0.89 -12.89 9.19
CA PRO A 397 0.87 -12.08 10.40
C PRO A 397 0.19 -12.83 11.56
N SER A 398 0.82 -12.87 12.73
CA SER A 398 0.19 -13.52 13.88
C SER A 398 -0.86 -12.62 14.52
N GLY A 399 -1.92 -13.21 15.05
CA GLY A 399 -3.05 -12.51 15.68
C GLY A 399 -4.23 -12.20 14.76
N GLN A 400 -4.26 -12.73 13.54
CA GLN A 400 -5.43 -12.71 12.64
C GLN A 400 -6.08 -14.11 12.53
N THR A 401 -7.36 -14.13 12.15
CA THR A 401 -8.09 -15.38 11.88
C THR A 401 -7.98 -15.76 10.41
N ILE A 402 -7.33 -16.89 10.14
CA ILE A 402 -7.19 -17.48 8.82
C ILE A 402 -8.36 -18.43 8.58
N GLN A 403 -9.22 -18.10 7.62
CA GLN A 403 -10.21 -19.01 7.08
C GLN A 403 -9.69 -19.61 5.77
N TYR A 404 -9.80 -20.92 5.60
CA TYR A 404 -9.24 -21.63 4.45
C TYR A 404 -10.02 -22.90 4.08
N LYS A 405 -9.76 -23.41 2.87
CA LYS A 405 -10.19 -24.73 2.40
C LYS A 405 -9.10 -25.38 1.56
N TYR A 406 -9.03 -26.70 1.64
CA TYR A 406 -8.30 -27.52 0.69
C TYR A 406 -9.08 -27.64 -0.63
N ILE A 407 -8.39 -27.59 -1.76
CA ILE A 407 -8.97 -27.79 -3.10
C ILE A 407 -8.12 -28.77 -3.93
N LYS A 408 -8.76 -29.59 -4.77
CA LYS A 408 -8.10 -30.41 -5.80
C LYS A 408 -8.30 -29.74 -7.15
N LYS A 409 -7.22 -29.50 -7.90
CA LYS A 409 -7.29 -28.91 -9.26
C LYS A 409 -6.78 -29.91 -10.30
N ASN A 410 -7.49 -30.03 -11.43
CA ASN A 410 -7.03 -30.74 -12.63
C ASN A 410 -7.35 -29.86 -13.85
N GLY A 411 -6.32 -29.14 -14.35
CA GLY A 411 -6.52 -27.99 -15.22
C GLY A 411 -7.50 -26.99 -14.57
N ASN A 412 -8.50 -26.56 -15.35
CA ASN A 412 -9.53 -25.60 -14.90
C ASN A 412 -10.62 -26.24 -14.02
N LYS A 413 -10.61 -27.56 -13.78
CA LYS A 413 -11.59 -28.21 -12.89
C LYS A 413 -11.11 -28.11 -11.44
N VAL A 414 -11.87 -27.38 -10.61
CA VAL A 414 -11.62 -27.23 -9.18
C VAL A 414 -12.68 -27.99 -8.38
N GLN A 415 -12.24 -28.86 -7.48
CA GLN A 415 -13.07 -29.49 -6.46
C GLN A 415 -12.70 -28.89 -5.09
N TRP A 416 -13.67 -28.34 -4.37
CA TRP A 416 -13.49 -27.84 -3.01
C TRP A 416 -13.73 -28.93 -1.96
N LEU A 417 -13.10 -28.79 -0.80
CA LEU A 417 -13.50 -29.48 0.42
C LEU A 417 -14.93 -29.05 0.83
N GLY A 418 -15.79 -30.02 1.12
CA GLY A 418 -17.17 -29.81 1.58
C GLY A 418 -17.25 -29.29 3.02
N GLY A 419 -18.46 -28.90 3.45
CA GLY A 419 -18.69 -28.29 4.77
C GLY A 419 -18.35 -26.79 4.80
N GLU A 420 -18.18 -26.23 6.00
CA GLU A 420 -17.80 -24.83 6.23
C GLU A 420 -16.31 -24.57 5.93
N ASN A 421 -15.87 -23.31 6.09
CA ASN A 421 -14.45 -22.97 6.02
C ASN A 421 -13.71 -23.50 7.26
N LEU A 422 -12.53 -24.08 7.08
CA LEU A 422 -11.62 -24.37 8.18
C LEU A 422 -11.10 -23.03 8.73
N SER A 423 -10.97 -22.91 10.05
CA SER A 423 -10.58 -21.65 10.70
C SER A 423 -9.40 -21.87 11.66
N HIS A 424 -8.45 -20.93 11.67
CA HIS A 424 -7.29 -20.92 12.55
C HIS A 424 -7.05 -19.51 13.11
N ASN A 425 -7.12 -19.36 14.42
CA ASN A 425 -6.69 -18.14 15.10
C ASN A 425 -5.16 -18.19 15.23
N HIS A 426 -4.45 -17.57 14.28
CA HIS A 426 -3.01 -17.69 14.20
C HIS A 426 -2.31 -16.92 15.34
N SER A 427 -1.26 -17.48 15.92
CA SER A 427 -0.43 -16.84 16.94
C SER A 427 1.05 -17.13 16.70
N ALA A 428 1.93 -16.30 17.25
CA ALA A 428 3.39 -16.41 17.20
C ALA A 428 3.97 -17.71 17.80
N THR A 429 3.11 -18.56 18.39
CA THR A 429 3.41 -19.86 19.02
C THR A 429 2.60 -21.02 18.44
N ASN A 430 1.65 -20.78 17.52
CA ASN A 430 0.74 -21.79 16.97
C ASN A 430 0.89 -21.93 15.45
N GLU A 431 2.02 -22.54 15.07
CA GLU A 431 2.46 -22.73 13.68
C GLU A 431 1.85 -23.96 12.99
N ASN A 432 1.45 -24.98 13.75
CA ASN A 432 1.10 -26.29 13.19
C ASN A 432 -0.43 -26.47 13.19
N LEU A 433 -1.04 -26.54 12.01
CA LEU A 433 -2.44 -26.93 11.89
C LEU A 433 -2.59 -28.43 12.19
N ALA A 434 -3.73 -28.83 12.75
CA ALA A 434 -4.07 -30.24 12.89
C ALA A 434 -4.15 -30.89 11.50
N SER A 435 -3.55 -32.08 11.34
CA SER A 435 -3.54 -32.78 10.05
C SER A 435 -4.95 -33.23 9.67
N PHE A 436 -5.48 -32.67 8.59
CA PHE A 436 -6.83 -32.95 8.11
C PHE A 436 -6.84 -34.25 7.29
N THR A 437 -7.95 -35.00 7.33
CA THR A 437 -8.16 -36.15 6.42
C THR A 437 -9.34 -35.84 5.51
N TRP A 438 -9.07 -35.71 4.22
CA TRP A 438 -10.10 -35.53 3.19
C TRP A 438 -10.30 -36.87 2.48
N MET A 439 -11.40 -37.55 2.83
CA MET A 439 -11.90 -38.75 2.18
C MET A 439 -12.44 -38.46 0.78
#